data_AF-A0A4P7D3W1-F1
#
_entry.id   AF-A0A4P7D3W1-F1
#
_cell.length_a   1.000
_cell.length_b   1.000
_cell.length_c   1.000
_cell.angle_alpha   90.00
_cell.angle_beta   90.00
_cell.angle_gamma   90.00
#
_symmetry.space_group_name_H-M   'P 1'
#
loop_
_entity.id
_entity.type
_entity.pdbx_description
1 polymer ?
#
loop_
_entity_poly.entity_id
_entity_poly.type
_entity_poly.pdbx_seq_one_letter_code
_entity_poly.pdbx_strand_id
1 'polypeptide(L)'
;MTASNASQLTSPSDYIAHHLQNFSTPHEPMTVTGQHAGFFPWNFEALILAAVLFAVLVLCAALTDRRALFRLDRGMSFGRRLYVWWSCAWRQWLANTLLFIAGLFAFHFLMAQAGLPLAHWTAELSRPRPAGVSSTWLVALDVLSGVVANLLPVIVALVLYALLSLPLAGYMVRGGLVAHAMPAPARLGLWHATLLGWTTYVWSIPGSLAIADVAAPLPHHVSTVCRALLVVLWSMYIVLPRQLRRMTRLATPGIRS
;
A
#
# COMPACT_ATOMS: atom_id res chain seq x y z
N MET A 1 -37.43 -16.43 -37.82
CA MET A 1 -36.39 -16.49 -38.87
C MET A 1 -36.28 -15.10 -39.49
N THR A 2 -35.31 -14.31 -39.04
CA THR A 2 -34.96 -13.01 -39.64
C THR A 2 -33.50 -13.11 -40.06
N ALA A 3 -33.32 -13.30 -41.37
CA ALA A 3 -32.02 -13.47 -41.99
C ALA A 3 -31.30 -12.12 -42.11
N SER A 4 -29.98 -12.23 -42.01
CA SER A 4 -28.93 -11.21 -42.13
C SER A 4 -29.09 -10.26 -43.31
N ASN A 5 -28.84 -8.97 -43.08
CA ASN A 5 -28.32 -8.03 -44.08
C ASN A 5 -27.18 -7.21 -43.45
N ALA A 6 -26.09 -7.89 -43.12
CA ALA A 6 -24.84 -7.29 -42.65
C ALA A 6 -23.75 -7.32 -43.74
N SER A 7 -24.15 -7.18 -45.00
CA SER A 7 -23.24 -7.30 -46.14
C SER A 7 -23.57 -6.27 -47.22
N GLN A 8 -23.10 -5.03 -47.05
CA GLN A 8 -22.58 -4.14 -48.11
C GLN A 8 -22.32 -2.74 -47.53
N LEU A 9 -21.21 -2.58 -46.80
CA LEU A 9 -20.53 -1.29 -46.66
C LEU A 9 -19.38 -1.33 -47.66
N THR A 10 -19.66 -0.94 -48.91
CA THR A 10 -18.75 -1.13 -50.06
C THR A 10 -17.89 0.09 -50.38
N SER A 11 -17.96 1.17 -49.60
CA SER A 11 -17.02 2.28 -49.73
C SER A 11 -16.43 2.68 -48.36
N PRO A 12 -15.09 2.88 -48.27
CA PRO A 12 -14.45 3.40 -47.05
C PRO A 12 -15.04 4.74 -46.58
N SER A 13 -15.57 5.53 -47.53
CA SER A 13 -16.28 6.78 -47.26
C SER A 13 -17.58 6.57 -46.46
N ASP A 14 -18.34 5.51 -46.72
CA ASP A 14 -19.60 5.25 -46.00
C ASP A 14 -19.34 4.81 -44.56
N TYR A 15 -18.27 4.05 -44.33
CA TYR A 15 -17.82 3.71 -42.98
C TYR A 15 -17.41 4.96 -42.20
N ILE A 16 -16.63 5.87 -42.82
CA ILE A 16 -16.20 7.12 -42.19
C ILE A 16 -17.40 8.04 -41.92
N ALA A 17 -18.33 8.17 -42.87
CA ALA A 17 -19.53 8.98 -42.71
C ALA A 17 -20.43 8.48 -41.57
N HIS A 18 -20.65 7.16 -41.48
CA HIS A 18 -21.39 6.55 -40.38
C HIS A 18 -20.66 6.73 -39.04
N HIS A 19 -19.33 6.63 -39.03
CA HIS A 19 -18.57 6.82 -37.80
C HIS A 19 -18.57 8.28 -37.33
N LEU A 20 -18.57 9.25 -38.25
CA LEU A 20 -18.67 10.68 -37.94
C LEU A 20 -20.09 11.10 -37.51
N GLN A 21 -21.15 10.46 -38.01
CA GLN A 21 -22.52 10.66 -37.54
C GLN A 21 -22.70 10.28 -36.07
N ASN A 22 -22.00 9.24 -35.60
CA ASN A 22 -22.00 8.85 -34.18
C ASN A 22 -21.31 9.90 -33.28
N PHE A 23 -20.44 10.77 -33.82
CA PHE A 23 -19.78 11.83 -33.05
C PHE A 23 -20.48 13.20 -33.15
N SER A 24 -21.33 13.39 -34.16
CA SER A 24 -22.00 14.66 -34.45
C SER A 24 -23.46 14.71 -33.99
N THR A 25 -24.03 13.57 -33.59
CA THR A 25 -25.30 13.55 -32.87
C THR A 25 -25.06 14.04 -31.44
N PRO A 26 -25.68 15.15 -31.00
CA PRO A 26 -25.62 15.55 -29.61
C PRO A 26 -26.40 14.50 -28.82
N HIS A 27 -25.67 13.59 -28.17
CA HIS A 27 -26.27 12.78 -27.12
C HIS A 27 -26.77 13.75 -26.06
N GLU A 28 -28.06 13.64 -25.74
CA GLU A 28 -28.58 14.11 -24.45
C GLU A 28 -27.58 13.72 -23.36
N PRO A 29 -27.37 14.56 -22.33
CA PRO A 29 -26.39 14.30 -21.30
C PRO A 29 -26.82 13.07 -20.50
N MET A 30 -26.46 11.89 -20.99
CA MET A 30 -26.24 10.74 -20.15
C MET A 30 -25.15 11.19 -19.19
N THR A 31 -25.52 11.29 -17.92
CA THR A 31 -24.63 11.33 -16.79
C THR A 31 -23.74 10.08 -16.83
N VAL A 32 -22.72 10.13 -17.69
CA VAL A 32 -21.60 9.22 -17.66
C VAL A 32 -20.84 9.62 -16.41
N THR A 33 -21.09 8.92 -15.32
CA THR A 33 -20.21 8.83 -14.16
C THR A 33 -18.93 8.10 -14.54
N GLY A 34 -18.27 8.57 -15.61
CA GLY A 34 -16.95 8.19 -16.04
C GLY A 34 -15.97 9.14 -15.35
N GLN A 35 -15.89 9.00 -14.04
CA GLN A 35 -14.90 9.66 -13.21
C GLN A 35 -13.52 9.22 -13.73
N HIS A 36 -12.92 10.04 -14.61
CA HIS A 36 -11.53 9.88 -14.98
C HIS A 36 -10.71 10.09 -13.71
N ALA A 37 -10.26 8.96 -13.14
CA ALA A 37 -9.29 8.90 -12.06
C ALA A 37 -7.93 9.36 -12.61
N GLY A 38 -7.77 10.67 -12.78
CA GLY A 38 -6.57 11.26 -13.33
C GLY A 38 -6.43 12.68 -12.83
N PHE A 39 -5.50 12.87 -11.89
CA PHE A 39 -5.09 14.15 -11.33
C PHE A 39 -6.06 14.77 -10.31
N PHE A 40 -5.75 14.53 -9.03
CA PHE A 40 -6.37 15.20 -7.89
C PHE A 40 -5.85 16.65 -7.84
N PRO A 41 -6.64 17.69 -8.17
CA PRO A 41 -6.20 19.05 -7.92
C PRO A 41 -6.20 19.24 -6.40
N TRP A 42 -5.02 19.41 -5.83
CA TRP A 42 -4.88 19.74 -4.40
C TRP A 42 -5.64 21.03 -4.12
N ASN A 43 -6.82 20.92 -3.52
CA ASN A 43 -7.59 22.09 -3.13
C ASN A 43 -6.82 22.80 -2.01
N PHE A 44 -6.39 24.03 -2.28
CA PHE A 44 -5.62 24.85 -1.33
C PHE A 44 -6.37 25.03 0.00
N GLU A 45 -7.70 25.12 -0.04
CA GLU A 45 -8.55 25.17 1.16
C GLU A 45 -8.49 23.88 1.98
N ALA A 46 -8.42 22.73 1.32
CA ALA A 46 -8.25 21.44 2.00
C ALA A 46 -6.87 21.32 2.65
N LEU A 47 -5.83 21.90 2.03
CA LEU A 47 -4.49 22.00 2.61
C LEU A 47 -4.44 22.94 3.81
N ILE A 48 -5.09 24.11 3.75
CA ILE A 48 -5.20 25.04 4.88
C ILE A 48 -5.95 24.36 6.04
N LEU A 49 -7.10 23.75 5.76
CA LEU A 49 -7.86 23.02 6.78
C LEU A 49 -7.03 21.89 7.37
N ALA A 50 -6.30 21.14 6.56
CA ALA A 50 -5.37 20.11 7.04
C ALA A 50 -4.26 20.66 7.91
N ALA A 51 -3.68 21.81 7.55
CA ALA A 51 -2.64 22.47 8.33
C ALA A 51 -3.18 22.99 9.67
N VAL A 52 -4.39 23.57 9.69
CA VAL A 52 -5.05 24.03 10.93
C VAL A 52 -5.42 22.85 11.81
N LEU A 53 -6.01 21.80 11.24
CA LEU A 53 -6.42 20.61 12.00
C LEU A 53 -5.20 19.84 12.51
N PHE A 54 -4.10 19.79 11.74
CA PHE A 54 -2.79 19.35 12.21
C PHE A 54 -2.34 20.23 13.38
N ALA A 55 -2.31 21.55 13.24
CA ALA A 55 -1.86 22.46 14.29
C ALA A 55 -2.68 22.31 15.58
N VAL A 56 -4.00 22.17 15.48
CA VAL A 56 -4.91 21.95 16.63
C VAL A 56 -4.63 20.60 17.28
N LEU A 57 -4.52 19.51 16.49
CA LEU A 57 -4.21 18.19 17.02
C LEU A 57 -2.83 18.13 17.65
N VAL A 58 -1.84 18.80 17.06
CA VAL A 58 -0.50 19.00 17.61
C VAL A 58 -0.57 19.77 18.93
N LEU A 59 -1.35 20.86 19.00
CA LEU A 59 -1.55 21.61 20.24
C LEU A 59 -2.20 20.74 21.30
N CYS A 60 -3.29 20.05 20.99
CA CYS A 60 -4.01 19.16 21.89
C CYS A 60 -3.09 18.01 22.38
N ALA A 61 -2.30 17.42 21.48
CA ALA A 61 -1.35 16.37 21.80
C ALA A 61 -0.18 16.89 22.67
N ALA A 62 0.32 18.10 22.40
CA ALA A 62 1.32 18.77 23.22
C ALA A 62 0.79 19.13 24.62
N LEU A 63 -0.48 19.52 24.73
CA LEU A 63 -1.14 19.82 26.01
C LEU A 63 -1.44 18.54 26.82
N THR A 64 -1.79 17.45 26.16
CA THR A 64 -2.03 16.13 26.79
C THR A 64 -0.77 15.34 27.08
N ASP A 65 0.39 15.73 26.53
CA ASP A 65 1.69 15.08 26.76
C ASP A 65 2.12 15.09 28.25
N ARG A 66 1.45 15.90 29.09
CA ARG A 66 1.61 15.87 30.56
C ARG A 66 0.97 14.64 31.25
N ARG A 67 0.12 13.87 30.57
CA ARG A 67 -0.69 12.77 31.17
C ARG A 67 -0.56 11.39 30.50
N ALA A 68 0.28 11.22 29.47
CA ALA A 68 0.25 9.99 28.66
C ALA A 68 0.88 8.76 29.34
N LEU A 69 0.08 7.69 29.46
CA LEU A 69 0.38 6.31 29.91
C LEU A 69 1.52 5.59 29.15
N PHE A 70 2.13 6.21 28.14
CA PHE A 70 3.19 5.61 27.31
C PHE A 70 4.49 6.43 27.36
N ARG A 71 4.97 6.72 28.57
CA ARG A 71 6.22 7.44 28.81
C ARG A 71 7.37 6.86 27.98
N LEU A 72 8.00 7.74 27.20
CA LEU A 72 9.40 7.60 26.81
C LEU A 72 10.23 7.94 28.06
N ASP A 73 11.24 7.13 28.40
CA ASP A 73 12.08 7.32 29.59
C ASP A 73 12.75 8.71 29.67
N ARG A 74 12.89 9.38 28.52
CA ARG A 74 13.21 10.80 28.44
C ARG A 74 11.97 11.56 28.01
N GLY A 75 11.59 12.58 28.80
CA GLY A 75 10.58 13.56 28.41
C GLY A 75 10.99 14.25 27.10
N MET A 76 10.52 13.74 25.96
CA MET A 76 10.70 14.38 24.67
C MET A 76 9.53 15.31 24.44
N SER A 77 9.83 16.58 24.17
CA SER A 77 8.86 17.55 23.70
C SER A 77 8.21 17.06 22.40
N PHE A 78 6.96 17.50 22.16
CA PHE A 78 6.21 17.22 20.94
C PHE A 78 7.07 17.44 19.68
N GLY A 79 7.71 18.62 19.57
CA GLY A 79 8.52 18.98 18.40
C GLY A 79 9.66 17.99 18.15
N ARG A 80 10.37 17.59 19.21
CA ARG A 80 11.44 16.58 19.09
C ARG A 80 10.89 15.22 18.63
N ARG A 81 9.74 14.80 19.15
CA ARG A 81 9.10 13.55 18.70
C ARG A 81 8.69 13.62 17.24
N LEU A 82 8.13 14.75 16.80
CA LEU A 82 7.73 14.96 15.42
C LEU A 82 8.93 14.91 14.47
N TYR A 83 10.05 15.56 14.81
CA TYR A 83 11.27 15.48 13.99
C TYR A 83 11.82 14.06 13.88
N VAL A 84 11.90 13.34 15.01
CA VAL A 84 12.36 11.95 15.02
C VAL A 84 11.42 11.05 14.20
N TRP A 85 10.10 11.19 14.42
CA TRP A 85 9.10 10.47 13.66
C TRP A 85 9.22 10.76 12.17
N TRP A 86 9.33 12.03 11.76
CA TRP A 86 9.43 12.44 10.37
C TRP A 86 10.67 11.85 9.70
N SER A 87 11.82 11.91 10.36
CA SER A 87 13.06 11.31 9.87
C SER A 87 12.94 9.80 9.67
N CYS A 88 12.32 9.09 10.61
CA CYS A 88 12.05 7.66 10.48
C CYS A 88 11.03 7.36 9.37
N ALA A 89 9.94 8.12 9.30
CA ALA A 89 8.82 7.92 8.39
C ALA A 89 9.24 8.16 6.94
N TRP A 90 9.90 9.28 6.64
CA TRP A 90 10.35 9.61 5.29
C TRP A 90 11.36 8.58 4.76
N ARG A 91 12.32 8.15 5.60
CA ARG A 91 13.28 7.11 5.22
C ARG A 91 12.61 5.78 4.91
N GLN A 92 11.63 5.37 5.72
CA GLN A 92 10.84 4.16 5.46
C GLN A 92 10.02 4.29 4.19
N TRP A 93 9.33 5.42 4.01
CA TRP A 93 8.52 5.68 2.82
C TRP A 93 9.36 5.65 1.55
N LEU A 94 10.50 6.34 1.53
CA LEU A 94 11.41 6.36 0.39
C LEU A 94 11.93 4.95 0.08
N ALA A 95 12.42 4.23 1.09
CA ALA A 95 12.97 2.89 0.92
C ALA A 95 11.91 1.88 0.43
N ASN A 96 10.70 1.91 1.02
CA ASN A 96 9.60 1.06 0.59
C ASN A 96 9.06 1.43 -0.79
N THR A 97 9.07 2.72 -1.16
CA THR A 97 8.68 3.18 -2.49
C THR A 97 9.66 2.65 -3.54
N LEU A 98 10.96 2.76 -3.28
CA LEU A 98 11.99 2.20 -4.17
C LEU A 98 11.88 0.68 -4.27
N LEU A 99 11.67 -0.02 -3.16
CA LEU A 99 11.44 -1.47 -3.14
C LEU A 99 10.19 -1.85 -3.93
N PHE A 100 9.11 -1.08 -3.79
CA PHE A 100 7.86 -1.31 -4.51
C PHE A 100 8.04 -1.11 -6.03
N ILE A 101 8.69 -0.02 -6.44
CA ILE A 101 9.00 0.24 -7.85
C ILE A 101 9.86 -0.89 -8.43
N ALA A 102 10.94 -1.27 -7.75
CA ALA A 102 11.79 -2.38 -8.16
C ALA A 102 11.01 -3.70 -8.24
N GLY A 103 10.14 -3.96 -7.26
CA GLY A 103 9.25 -5.12 -7.23
C GLY A 103 8.25 -5.13 -8.37
N LEU A 104 7.66 -3.99 -8.74
CA LEU A 104 6.77 -3.86 -9.90
C LEU A 104 7.52 -4.16 -11.20
N PHE A 105 8.70 -3.57 -11.39
CA PHE A 105 9.53 -3.86 -12.57
C PHE A 105 9.90 -5.35 -12.65
N ALA A 106 10.38 -5.92 -11.54
CA ALA A 106 10.70 -7.35 -11.47
C ALA A 106 9.48 -8.22 -11.75
N PHE A 107 8.32 -7.90 -11.16
CA PHE A 107 7.08 -8.62 -11.37
C PHE A 107 6.64 -8.56 -12.83
N HIS A 108 6.58 -7.38 -13.44
CA HIS A 108 6.19 -7.24 -14.85
C HIS A 108 7.16 -7.94 -15.79
N PHE A 109 8.46 -7.83 -15.55
CA PHE A 109 9.48 -8.49 -16.35
C PHE A 109 9.40 -10.02 -16.23
N LEU A 110 9.31 -10.54 -15.00
CA LEU A 110 9.18 -11.97 -14.74
C LEU A 110 7.86 -12.52 -15.26
N MET A 111 6.74 -11.79 -15.13
CA MET A 111 5.45 -12.20 -15.69
C MET A 111 5.45 -12.19 -17.22
N ALA A 112 6.14 -11.22 -17.85
CA ALA A 112 6.28 -11.21 -19.31
C ALA A 112 7.11 -12.41 -19.80
N GLN A 113 8.18 -12.78 -19.08
CA GLN A 113 9.02 -13.93 -19.43
C GLN A 113 8.37 -15.28 -19.08
N ALA A 114 7.69 -15.35 -17.95
CA ALA A 114 7.08 -16.58 -17.44
C ALA A 114 5.67 -16.81 -18.01
N GLY A 115 5.02 -15.79 -18.58
CA GLY A 115 3.66 -15.87 -19.11
C GLY A 115 3.51 -16.90 -20.23
N LEU A 116 4.48 -17.00 -21.15
CA LEU A 116 4.48 -18.01 -22.21
C LEU A 116 4.64 -19.45 -21.69
N PRO A 117 5.63 -19.77 -20.85
CA PRO A 117 5.75 -21.13 -20.31
C PRO A 117 4.63 -21.52 -19.34
N LEU A 118 4.08 -20.58 -18.55
CA LEU A 118 2.90 -20.84 -17.70
C LEU A 118 1.64 -21.07 -18.53
N ALA A 119 1.43 -20.28 -19.59
CA ALA A 119 0.31 -20.50 -20.52
C ALA A 119 0.43 -21.84 -21.26
N HIS A 120 1.65 -22.25 -21.61
CA HIS A 120 1.88 -23.55 -22.24
C HIS A 120 1.63 -24.71 -21.27
N TRP A 121 2.12 -24.62 -20.04
CA TRP A 121 1.87 -25.62 -18.98
C TRP A 121 0.38 -25.76 -18.65
N THR A 122 -0.34 -24.63 -18.55
CA THR A 122 -1.80 -24.65 -18.32
C THR A 122 -2.56 -25.23 -19.51
N ALA A 123 -2.17 -24.89 -20.74
CA ALA A 123 -2.76 -25.49 -21.94
C ALA A 123 -2.52 -27.01 -22.05
N GLU A 124 -1.36 -27.49 -21.61
CA GLU A 124 -1.05 -28.94 -21.54
C GLU A 124 -1.99 -29.67 -20.55
N LEU A 125 -2.30 -29.02 -19.42
CA LEU A 125 -3.22 -29.53 -18.40
C LEU A 125 -4.68 -29.51 -18.87
N SER A 126 -5.05 -28.51 -19.69
CA SER A 126 -6.42 -28.27 -20.18
C SER A 126 -6.74 -28.90 -21.55
N ARG A 127 -5.91 -29.83 -22.08
CA ARG A 127 -6.19 -30.49 -23.37
C ARG A 127 -7.60 -31.15 -23.38
N PRO A 128 -8.35 -31.04 -24.49
CA PRO A 128 -9.68 -31.63 -24.60
C PRO A 128 -9.61 -33.14 -24.39
N ARG A 129 -10.31 -33.62 -23.36
CA ARG A 129 -10.33 -35.04 -23.00
C ARG A 129 -11.48 -35.77 -23.71
N PRO A 130 -11.33 -37.09 -23.97
CA PRO A 130 -12.35 -37.88 -24.64
C PRO A 130 -13.69 -37.75 -23.91
N ALA A 131 -14.75 -37.51 -24.70
CA ALA A 131 -16.10 -37.30 -24.22
C ALA A 131 -16.57 -38.53 -23.41
N GLY A 132 -16.82 -38.34 -22.11
CA GLY A 132 -17.37 -39.39 -21.24
C GLY A 132 -16.91 -39.40 -19.79
N VAL A 133 -15.86 -38.65 -19.41
CA VAL A 133 -15.34 -38.63 -18.04
C VAL A 133 -15.65 -37.30 -17.35
N SER A 134 -16.90 -37.10 -16.94
CA SER A 134 -17.33 -35.94 -16.15
C SER A 134 -17.26 -36.26 -14.65
N SER A 135 -16.06 -36.42 -14.11
CA SER A 135 -15.88 -36.58 -12.67
C SER A 135 -15.61 -35.24 -12.02
N THR A 136 -16.35 -34.90 -10.98
CA THR A 136 -16.24 -33.65 -10.20
C THR A 136 -14.81 -33.30 -9.76
N TRP A 137 -13.95 -34.30 -9.51
CA TRP A 137 -12.54 -34.08 -9.17
C TRP A 137 -11.71 -33.45 -10.30
N LEU A 138 -12.10 -33.65 -11.56
CA LEU A 138 -11.40 -33.09 -12.73
C LEU A 138 -11.71 -31.61 -12.92
N VAL A 139 -12.96 -31.21 -12.70
CA VAL A 139 -13.36 -29.80 -12.69
C VAL A 139 -12.65 -29.03 -11.58
N ALA A 140 -12.49 -29.66 -10.41
CA ALA A 140 -11.75 -29.07 -9.30
C ALA A 140 -10.26 -28.83 -9.64
N LEU A 141 -9.63 -29.71 -10.43
CA LEU A 141 -8.24 -29.56 -10.86
C LEU A 141 -8.03 -28.41 -11.86
N ASP A 142 -8.95 -28.21 -12.81
CA ASP A 142 -8.88 -27.09 -13.76
C ASP A 142 -9.04 -25.74 -13.03
N VAL A 143 -9.99 -25.65 -12.10
CA VAL A 143 -10.16 -24.45 -11.26
C VAL A 143 -8.91 -24.19 -10.42
N LEU A 144 -8.34 -25.23 -9.80
CA LEU A 144 -7.12 -25.10 -9.02
C LEU A 144 -5.93 -24.67 -9.88
N SER A 145 -5.78 -25.20 -11.09
CA SER A 145 -4.73 -24.82 -12.04
C SER A 145 -4.82 -23.34 -12.42
N GLY A 146 -6.02 -22.87 -12.75
CA GLY A 146 -6.26 -21.46 -13.07
C GLY A 146 -5.97 -20.53 -11.88
N VAL A 147 -6.33 -20.94 -10.66
CA VAL A 147 -6.03 -20.18 -9.43
C VAL A 147 -4.52 -20.14 -9.18
N VAL A 148 -3.82 -21.25 -9.32
CA VAL A 148 -2.36 -21.32 -9.13
C VAL A 148 -1.65 -20.46 -10.16
N ALA A 149 -2.02 -20.55 -11.44
CA ALA A 149 -1.35 -19.78 -12.50
C ALA A 149 -1.53 -18.25 -12.34
N ASN A 150 -2.70 -17.81 -11.88
CA ASN A 150 -3.01 -16.38 -11.79
C ASN A 150 -2.67 -15.76 -10.41
N LEU A 151 -2.92 -16.47 -9.31
CA LEU A 151 -2.75 -15.91 -7.96
C LEU A 151 -1.39 -16.22 -7.36
N LEU A 152 -0.76 -17.35 -7.68
CA LEU A 152 0.52 -17.71 -7.06
C LEU A 152 1.61 -16.66 -7.30
N PRO A 153 1.80 -16.09 -8.52
CA PRO A 153 2.81 -15.06 -8.73
C PRO A 153 2.56 -13.81 -7.89
N VAL A 154 1.29 -13.42 -7.73
CA VAL A 154 0.88 -12.27 -6.92
C VAL A 154 1.16 -12.54 -5.44
N ILE A 155 0.77 -13.72 -4.94
CA ILE A 155 1.02 -14.13 -3.55
C ILE A 155 2.53 -14.17 -3.27
N VAL A 156 3.32 -14.78 -4.16
CA VAL A 156 4.79 -14.83 -4.03
C VAL A 156 5.38 -13.44 -4.02
N ALA A 157 4.95 -12.53 -4.91
CA ALA A 157 5.41 -11.15 -4.93
C ALA A 157 5.08 -10.41 -3.63
N LEU A 158 3.86 -10.57 -3.10
CA LEU A 158 3.46 -9.97 -1.82
C LEU A 158 4.27 -10.51 -0.64
N VAL A 159 4.52 -11.83 -0.61
CA VAL A 159 5.34 -12.46 0.43
C VAL A 159 6.78 -11.96 0.36
N LEU A 160 7.38 -11.92 -0.83
CA LEU A 160 8.74 -11.39 -1.01
C LEU A 160 8.81 -9.91 -0.62
N TYR A 161 7.83 -9.10 -1.02
CA TYR A 161 7.76 -7.71 -0.61
C TYR A 161 7.68 -7.58 0.92
N ALA A 162 6.84 -8.36 1.59
CA ALA A 162 6.74 -8.37 3.04
C ALA A 162 8.07 -8.78 3.70
N LEU A 163 8.70 -9.86 3.23
CA LEU A 163 9.98 -10.36 3.74
C LEU A 163 11.13 -9.35 3.59
N LEU A 164 11.15 -8.59 2.50
CA LEU A 164 12.17 -7.58 2.22
C LEU A 164 11.90 -6.25 2.94
N SER A 165 10.63 -5.82 2.99
CA SER A 165 10.23 -4.55 3.61
C SER A 165 10.38 -4.56 5.13
N LEU A 166 10.26 -5.71 5.78
CA LEU A 166 10.44 -5.85 7.23
C LEU A 166 11.85 -5.44 7.72
N PRO A 167 12.95 -6.09 7.29
CA PRO A 167 14.29 -5.67 7.69
C PRO A 167 14.62 -4.27 7.19
N LEU A 168 14.17 -3.90 5.99
CA LEU A 168 14.38 -2.57 5.43
C LEU A 168 13.80 -1.48 6.34
N ALA A 169 12.55 -1.65 6.78
CA ALA A 169 11.91 -0.73 7.72
C ALA A 169 12.72 -0.64 9.03
N GLY A 170 13.19 -1.76 9.57
CA GLY A 170 14.05 -1.78 10.76
C GLY A 170 15.36 -1.00 10.59
N TYR A 171 16.04 -1.17 9.45
CA TYR A 171 17.25 -0.41 9.13
C TYR A 171 16.98 1.09 8.99
N MET A 172 15.87 1.47 8.36
CA MET A 172 15.48 2.87 8.19
C MET A 172 15.08 3.53 9.51
N VAL A 173 14.36 2.82 10.38
CA VAL A 173 14.06 3.27 11.75
C VAL A 173 15.35 3.56 12.50
N ARG A 174 16.29 2.61 12.50
CA ARG A 174 17.62 2.82 13.13
C ARG A 174 18.33 4.02 12.54
N GLY A 175 18.36 4.16 11.21
CA GLY A 175 18.98 5.29 10.53
C GLY A 175 18.39 6.63 10.98
N GLY A 176 17.05 6.72 11.10
CA GLY A 176 16.38 7.92 11.62
C GLY A 176 16.71 8.20 13.08
N LEU A 177 16.73 7.17 13.93
CA LEU A 177 17.09 7.30 15.35
C LEU A 177 18.53 7.77 15.55
N VAL A 178 19.49 7.17 14.83
CA VAL A 178 20.91 7.56 14.88
C VAL A 178 21.10 9.00 14.40
N ALA A 179 20.37 9.43 13.36
CA ALA A 179 20.42 10.80 12.87
C ALA A 179 19.98 11.85 13.92
N HIS A 180 19.22 11.44 14.93
CA HIS A 180 18.79 12.31 16.03
C HIS A 180 19.52 12.02 17.35
N ALA A 181 20.71 11.40 17.30
CA ALA A 181 21.54 11.06 18.45
C ALA A 181 20.80 10.23 19.51
N MET A 182 19.89 9.36 19.06
CA MET A 182 19.14 8.47 19.95
C MET A 182 19.96 7.20 20.20
N PRO A 183 19.86 6.59 21.40
CA PRO A 183 20.61 5.36 21.68
C PRO A 183 20.22 4.25 20.72
N ALA A 184 21.22 3.73 19.99
CA ALA A 184 21.06 2.67 19.02
C ALA A 184 22.34 1.81 18.96
N PRO A 185 22.24 0.50 18.74
CA PRO A 185 23.41 -0.36 18.59
C PRO A 185 24.24 0.05 17.37
N ALA A 186 25.57 -0.09 17.48
CA ALA A 186 26.52 0.21 16.41
C ALA A 186 26.29 -0.66 15.17
N ARG A 187 25.86 -1.91 15.35
CA ARG A 187 25.45 -2.83 14.28
C ARG A 187 24.09 -3.43 14.62
N LEU A 188 23.17 -3.41 13.67
CA LEU A 188 21.86 -4.06 13.80
C LEU A 188 21.85 -5.31 12.92
N GLY A 189 21.85 -6.48 13.54
CA GLY A 189 21.74 -7.74 12.80
C GLY A 189 20.40 -7.87 12.08
N LEU A 190 20.36 -8.66 11.00
CA LEU A 190 19.17 -8.85 10.17
C LEU A 190 17.94 -9.22 11.01
N TRP A 191 18.07 -10.19 11.91
CA TRP A 191 17.00 -10.60 12.81
C TRP A 191 16.42 -9.45 13.64
N HIS A 192 17.30 -8.62 14.23
CA HIS A 192 16.87 -7.47 15.03
C HIS A 192 16.22 -6.39 14.18
N ALA A 193 16.69 -6.20 12.93
CA ALA A 193 16.06 -5.30 11.97
C ALA A 193 14.66 -5.80 11.57
N THR A 194 14.52 -7.08 11.23
CA THR A 194 13.23 -7.70 10.89
C THR A 194 12.24 -7.58 12.05
N LEU A 195 12.68 -7.88 13.28
CA LEU A 195 11.85 -7.75 14.47
C LEU A 195 11.41 -6.30 14.72
N LEU A 196 12.28 -5.32 14.48
CA LEU A 196 11.95 -3.90 14.60
C LEU A 196 10.93 -3.47 13.52
N GLY A 197 11.11 -3.92 12.28
CA GLY A 197 10.13 -3.74 11.20
C GLY A 197 8.79 -4.38 11.53
N TRP A 198 8.79 -5.61 12.06
CA TRP A 198 7.58 -6.31 12.50
C TRP A 198 6.81 -5.51 13.55
N THR A 199 7.49 -5.00 14.58
CA THR A 199 6.82 -4.11 15.55
C THR A 199 6.30 -2.84 14.93
N THR A 200 6.91 -2.35 13.86
CA THR A 200 6.39 -1.19 13.15
C THR A 200 5.06 -1.53 12.49
N TYR A 201 5.01 -2.58 11.66
CA TYR A 201 3.79 -2.96 10.95
C TYR A 201 2.68 -3.50 11.85
N VAL A 202 2.99 -4.31 12.86
CA VAL A 202 1.98 -4.86 13.80
C VAL A 202 1.24 -3.76 14.55
N TRP A 203 1.87 -2.61 14.79
CA TRP A 203 1.19 -1.48 15.43
C TRP A 203 0.62 -0.49 14.40
N SER A 204 1.22 -0.36 13.21
CA SER A 204 0.68 0.49 12.15
C SER A 204 -0.59 -0.07 11.52
N ILE A 205 -0.70 -1.39 11.28
CA ILE A 205 -1.85 -1.99 10.59
C ILE A 205 -3.15 -1.83 11.41
N PRO A 206 -3.23 -2.25 12.69
CA PRO A 206 -4.43 -2.06 13.48
C PRO A 206 -4.77 -0.59 13.70
N GLY A 207 -3.74 0.26 13.85
CA GLY A 207 -3.93 1.71 13.94
C GLY A 207 -4.61 2.27 12.70
N SER A 208 -4.09 1.94 11.51
CA SER A 208 -4.68 2.34 10.24
C SER A 208 -6.11 1.82 10.06
N LEU A 209 -6.40 0.59 10.49
CA LEU A 209 -7.76 0.03 10.44
C LEU A 209 -8.72 0.79 11.37
N ALA A 210 -8.32 1.03 12.62
CA ALA A 210 -9.13 1.79 13.57
C ALA A 210 -9.37 3.23 13.09
N ILE A 211 -8.35 3.86 12.50
CA ILE A 211 -8.45 5.21 11.93
C ILE A 211 -9.36 5.21 10.70
N ALA A 212 -9.30 4.17 9.86
CA ALA A 212 -10.15 4.05 8.69
C ALA A 212 -11.64 3.94 9.09
N ASP A 213 -11.94 3.18 10.13
CA ASP A 213 -13.27 3.00 10.72
C ASP A 213 -13.80 4.31 11.32
N VAL A 214 -13.00 5.00 12.16
CA VAL A 214 -13.35 6.30 12.75
C VAL A 214 -13.60 7.37 11.68
N ALA A 215 -12.87 7.33 10.57
CA ALA A 215 -13.02 8.29 9.48
C ALA A 215 -14.04 7.89 8.41
N ALA A 216 -14.62 6.68 8.48
CA ALA A 216 -15.61 6.20 7.52
C ALA A 216 -16.87 7.08 7.38
N PRO A 217 -17.44 7.68 8.46
CA PRO A 217 -18.65 8.50 8.34
C PRO A 217 -18.38 9.93 7.86
N LEU A 218 -17.12 10.34 7.69
CA LEU A 218 -16.77 11.72 7.36
C LEU A 218 -16.84 11.99 5.85
N PRO A 219 -17.16 13.24 5.44
CA PRO A 219 -17.05 13.64 4.04
C PRO A 219 -15.64 13.39 3.48
N HIS A 220 -15.53 13.02 2.19
CA HIS A 220 -14.29 12.50 1.62
C HIS A 220 -13.05 13.38 1.87
N HIS A 221 -13.17 14.71 1.69
CA HIS A 221 -12.09 15.66 1.93
C HIS A 221 -11.68 15.73 3.42
N VAL A 222 -12.63 15.72 4.34
CA VAL A 222 -12.37 15.68 5.79
C VAL A 222 -11.77 14.34 6.21
N SER A 223 -12.27 13.24 5.64
CA SER A 223 -11.83 11.87 5.96
C SER A 223 -10.36 11.67 5.64
N THR A 224 -9.88 12.15 4.49
CA THR A 224 -8.47 12.01 4.08
C THR A 224 -7.53 12.77 5.00
N VAL A 225 -7.89 14.02 5.31
CA VAL A 225 -7.13 14.86 6.24
C VAL A 225 -7.12 14.23 7.63
N CYS A 226 -8.28 13.89 8.18
CA CYS A 226 -8.41 13.27 9.49
C CYS A 226 -7.59 11.97 9.57
N ARG A 227 -7.65 11.11 8.55
CA ARG A 227 -6.84 9.88 8.45
C ARG A 227 -5.35 10.19 8.50
N ALA A 228 -4.87 11.13 7.69
CA ALA A 228 -3.46 11.51 7.68
C ALA A 228 -2.99 11.96 9.06
N LEU A 229 -3.76 12.83 9.72
CA LEU A 229 -3.42 13.38 11.03
C LEU A 229 -3.42 12.32 12.13
N LEU A 230 -4.45 11.48 12.16
CA LEU A 230 -4.56 10.39 13.11
C LEU A 230 -3.42 9.37 12.91
N VAL A 231 -3.01 9.10 11.67
CA VAL A 231 -1.87 8.21 11.38
C VAL A 231 -0.57 8.80 11.92
N VAL A 232 -0.35 10.12 11.76
CA VAL A 232 0.83 10.80 12.32
C VAL A 232 0.82 10.68 13.85
N LEU A 233 -0.30 11.04 14.49
CA LEU A 233 -0.44 10.96 15.94
C LEU A 233 -0.25 9.53 16.45
N TRP A 234 -0.92 8.56 15.84
CA TRP A 234 -0.79 7.15 16.19
C TRP A 234 0.66 6.69 16.07
N SER A 235 1.32 7.00 14.96
CA SER A 235 2.71 6.61 14.75
C SER A 235 3.65 7.27 15.76
N MET A 236 3.40 8.52 16.12
CA MET A 236 4.25 9.26 17.06
C MET A 236 4.06 8.84 18.53
N TYR A 237 2.83 8.48 18.93
CA TYR A 237 2.50 8.16 20.32
C TYR A 237 2.43 6.65 20.63
N ILE A 238 2.20 5.81 19.61
CA ILE A 238 2.09 4.36 19.78
C ILE A 238 3.30 3.66 19.19
N VAL A 239 3.62 3.90 17.92
CA VAL A 239 4.67 3.14 17.21
C VAL A 239 6.07 3.58 17.63
N LEU A 240 6.37 4.88 17.57
CA LEU A 240 7.70 5.43 17.84
C LEU A 240 8.21 5.10 19.26
N PRO A 241 7.42 5.23 20.35
CA PRO A 241 7.90 4.90 21.68
C PRO A 241 8.26 3.43 21.86
N ARG A 242 7.60 2.53 21.12
CA ARG A 242 7.90 1.09 21.13
C ARG A 242 9.17 0.79 20.35
N GLN A 243 9.35 1.42 19.19
CA GLN A 243 10.58 1.34 18.41
C GLN A 243 11.77 1.81 19.25
N LEU A 244 11.64 2.95 19.93
CA LEU A 244 12.70 3.49 20.77
C LEU A 244 13.03 2.57 21.94
N ARG A 245 12.02 2.10 22.69
CA ARG A 245 12.23 1.17 23.82
C ARG A 245 12.93 -0.12 23.39
N ARG A 246 12.62 -0.63 22.20
CA ARG A 246 13.29 -1.82 21.67
C ARG A 246 14.75 -1.52 21.31
N MET A 247 15.00 -0.37 20.70
CA MET A 247 16.35 0.05 20.30
C MET A 247 17.24 0.37 21.49
N THR A 248 16.71 1.00 22.54
CA THR A 248 17.47 1.26 23.77
C THR A 248 17.85 -0.05 24.45
N ARG A 249 16.95 -1.03 24.56
CA ARG A 249 17.25 -2.37 25.09
C ARG A 249 18.36 -3.09 24.32
N LEU A 250 18.45 -2.88 23.01
CA LEU A 250 19.51 -3.45 22.16
C LEU A 250 20.81 -2.65 22.23
N ALA A 251 20.75 -1.36 22.58
CA ALA A 251 21.91 -0.48 22.69
C ALA A 251 22.60 -0.61 24.05
N THR A 252 21.86 -0.94 25.11
CA THR A 252 22.46 -1.24 26.40
C THR A 252 23.22 -2.57 26.28
N PRO A 253 24.56 -2.57 26.46
CA PRO A 253 25.30 -3.82 26.51
C PRO A 253 24.75 -4.64 27.67
N GLY A 254 24.06 -5.74 27.34
CA GLY A 254 23.65 -6.72 28.32
C GLY A 254 24.91 -7.29 28.95
N ILE A 255 25.08 -6.97 30.24
CA ILE A 255 25.64 -7.86 31.26
C ILE A 255 25.00 -9.23 30.99
N ARG A 256 25.70 -10.06 30.22
CA ARG A 256 25.40 -11.49 30.11
C ARG A 256 26.20 -12.14 31.23
N SER A 257 25.56 -12.32 32.37
CA SER A 257 25.82 -13.46 33.27
C SER A 257 25.32 -14.73 32.59
#